data_AF-A0A4Y9TKQ7-F1
#
_entry.id   AF-A0A4Y9TKQ7-F1
#
_cell.length_a   1.000
_cell.length_b   1.000
_cell.length_c   1.000
_cell.angle_alpha   90.00
_cell.angle_beta   90.00
_cell.angle_gamma   90.00
#
_symmetry.space_group_name_H-M   'P 1'
#
loop_
_entity.id
_entity.type
_entity.pdbx_description
1 polymer ?
#
loop_
_entity_poly.entity_id
_entity_poly.type
_entity_poly.pdbx_seq_one_letter_code
_entity_poly.pdbx_strand_id
1 'polypeptide(L)'
;MEMLYATLIIIASIGLATWMFLGGFVFRKPFVLCVMGFVLALAGGYLSYSLQEAADNAEVAKYFSDLKLAAALVSYTIAAAGGSLIASGILLKAQHLAKADKHSAKAAVRLVYNHIAMIQQHAQRLLDNPTKLSIAQRREQLDDLRCRLCVQQTALDKALERLEQMDYP
;
A
#
# COMPACT_ATOMS: atom_id res chain seq x y z
N MET A 1 -42.54 -17.91 -14.20
CA MET A 1 -41.53 -17.41 -15.17
C MET A 1 -40.66 -16.32 -14.54
N GLU A 2 -41.23 -15.27 -13.95
CA GLU A 2 -40.46 -14.17 -13.34
C GLU A 2 -39.52 -14.60 -12.19
N MET A 3 -39.94 -15.49 -11.29
CA MET A 3 -39.08 -16.00 -10.20
C MET A 3 -37.86 -16.80 -10.71
N LEU A 4 -37.97 -17.46 -11.87
CA LEU A 4 -36.87 -18.22 -12.48
C LEU A 4 -35.84 -17.27 -13.13
N TYR A 5 -36.31 -16.20 -13.76
CA TYR A 5 -35.42 -15.15 -14.27
C TYR A 5 -34.71 -14.41 -13.14
N ALA A 6 -35.42 -14.08 -12.05
CA ALA A 6 -34.82 -13.43 -10.89
C ALA A 6 -33.72 -14.29 -10.25
N THR A 7 -33.96 -15.59 -10.07
CA THR A 7 -32.95 -16.51 -9.50
C THR A 7 -31.74 -16.68 -10.41
N LEU A 8 -31.94 -16.77 -11.73
CA LEU A 8 -30.83 -16.81 -12.71
C LEU A 8 -29.98 -15.54 -12.68
N ILE A 9 -30.60 -14.36 -12.60
CA ILE A 9 -29.89 -13.08 -12.50
C ILE A 9 -29.07 -13.02 -11.20
N ILE A 10 -29.63 -13.47 -10.07
CA ILE A 10 -28.93 -13.49 -8.79
C ILE A 10 -27.70 -14.41 -8.88
N ILE A 11 -27.85 -15.64 -9.37
CA ILE A 11 -26.74 -16.60 -9.48
C ILE A 11 -25.66 -16.06 -10.43
N ALA A 12 -26.05 -15.50 -11.58
CA ALA A 12 -25.13 -14.90 -12.53
C ALA A 12 -24.37 -13.71 -11.91
N SER A 13 -25.06 -12.87 -11.13
CA SER A 13 -24.45 -11.73 -10.43
C SER A 13 -23.44 -12.18 -9.36
N ILE A 14 -23.72 -13.25 -8.62
CA ILE A 14 -22.81 -13.84 -7.63
C ILE A 14 -21.58 -14.43 -8.33
N GLY A 15 -21.78 -15.14 -9.45
CA GLY A 15 -20.69 -15.70 -10.25
C GLY A 15 -19.75 -14.61 -10.80
N LEU A 16 -20.32 -13.53 -11.35
CA LEU A 16 -19.57 -12.37 -11.82
C LEU A 16 -18.82 -11.67 -10.69
N ALA A 17 -19.47 -11.45 -9.54
CA ALA A 17 -18.84 -10.83 -8.37
C ALA A 17 -17.66 -11.67 -7.86
N THR A 18 -17.82 -12.99 -7.80
CA THR A 18 -16.77 -13.94 -7.40
C THR A 18 -15.61 -13.93 -8.38
N TRP A 19 -15.89 -13.88 -9.69
CA TRP A 19 -14.87 -13.78 -10.73
C TRP A 19 -14.11 -12.46 -10.68
N MET A 20 -14.78 -11.34 -10.42
CA MET A 20 -14.12 -10.04 -10.22
C MET A 20 -13.23 -10.02 -8.98
N PHE A 21 -13.59 -10.78 -7.94
CA PHE A 21 -12.79 -10.95 -6.73
C PHE A 21 -11.55 -11.81 -7.01
N LEU A 22 -11.71 -12.98 -7.64
CA LEU A 22 -10.61 -13.88 -8.01
C LEU A 22 -9.68 -13.27 -9.07
N GLY A 23 -10.21 -12.48 -10.00
CA GLY A 23 -9.45 -11.80 -11.04
C GLY A 23 -8.53 -10.69 -10.55
N GLY A 24 -8.49 -10.43 -9.23
CA GLY A 24 -7.56 -9.47 -8.62
C GLY A 24 -7.86 -8.00 -8.92
N PHE A 25 -8.93 -7.69 -9.67
CA PHE A 25 -9.31 -6.31 -10.00
C PHE A 25 -9.65 -5.50 -8.75
N VAL A 26 -10.35 -6.12 -7.81
CA VAL A 26 -10.73 -5.51 -6.52
C VAL A 26 -9.48 -5.22 -5.70
N PHE A 27 -8.54 -6.17 -5.61
CA PHE A 27 -7.29 -6.04 -4.84
C PHE A 27 -6.31 -5.00 -5.38
N ARG A 28 -6.39 -4.64 -6.67
CA ARG A 28 -5.54 -3.59 -7.27
C ARG A 28 -5.91 -2.18 -6.82
N LYS A 29 -7.12 -1.95 -6.29
CA LYS A 29 -7.56 -0.62 -5.85
C LYS A 29 -7.98 -0.66 -4.38
N PRO A 30 -7.13 -0.16 -3.45
CA PRO A 30 -7.44 -0.23 -2.01
C PRO A 30 -8.73 0.52 -1.64
N PHE A 31 -9.07 1.58 -2.38
CA PHE A 31 -10.35 2.29 -2.21
C PHE A 31 -11.56 1.40 -2.51
N VAL A 32 -11.49 0.56 -3.54
CA VAL A 32 -12.58 -0.34 -3.91
C VAL A 32 -12.79 -1.41 -2.85
N LEU A 33 -11.70 -1.93 -2.24
CA LEU A 33 -11.79 -2.86 -1.11
C LEU A 33 -12.48 -2.23 0.11
N CYS A 34 -12.11 -0.99 0.48
CA CYS A 34 -12.73 -0.30 1.61
C CYS A 34 -14.22 -0.03 1.37
N VAL A 35 -14.59 0.45 0.18
CA VAL A 35 -15.99 0.70 -0.18
C VAL A 35 -16.79 -0.59 -0.19
N MET A 36 -16.25 -1.68 -0.75
CA MET A 36 -16.89 -3.00 -0.74
C MET A 36 -17.07 -3.52 0.70
N GLY A 37 -16.05 -3.40 1.56
CA GLY A 37 -16.15 -3.80 2.97
C GLY A 37 -17.19 -2.98 3.73
N PHE A 38 -17.29 -1.68 3.45
CA PHE A 38 -18.30 -0.79 4.04
C PHE A 38 -19.73 -1.13 3.58
N VAL A 39 -19.92 -1.34 2.27
CA VAL A 39 -21.21 -1.75 1.71
C VAL A 39 -21.62 -3.11 2.25
N LEU A 40 -20.68 -4.05 2.38
CA LEU A 40 -20.93 -5.36 2.96
C LEU A 40 -21.35 -5.25 4.43
N ALA A 41 -20.66 -4.41 5.22
CA ALA A 41 -21.03 -4.16 6.62
C ALA A 41 -22.43 -3.54 6.77
N LEU A 42 -22.79 -2.57 5.91
CA LEU A 42 -24.12 -1.97 5.89
C LEU A 42 -25.20 -2.98 5.49
N ALA A 43 -24.96 -3.76 4.43
CA ALA A 43 -25.89 -4.79 3.98
C ALA A 43 -26.08 -5.88 5.04
N GLY A 44 -25.00 -6.33 5.69
CA GLY A 44 -25.07 -7.31 6.78
C GLY A 44 -25.76 -6.79 8.02
N GLY A 45 -25.54 -5.52 8.39
CA GLY A 45 -26.25 -4.87 9.49
C GLY A 45 -27.75 -4.78 9.22
N TYR A 46 -28.14 -4.39 8.00
CA TYR A 46 -29.54 -4.37 7.58
C TYR A 46 -30.16 -5.77 7.59
N LEU A 47 -29.45 -6.77 7.07
CA LEU A 47 -29.93 -8.16 7.04
C LEU A 47 -30.11 -8.71 8.46
N SER A 48 -29.15 -8.45 9.35
CA SER A 48 -29.24 -8.86 10.76
C SER A 48 -30.41 -8.19 11.47
N TYR A 49 -30.63 -6.90 11.25
CA TYR A 49 -31.79 -6.16 11.77
C TYR A 49 -33.11 -6.77 11.28
N SER A 50 -33.24 -7.04 9.97
CA SER A 50 -34.46 -7.64 9.40
C SER A 50 -34.73 -9.05 9.91
N LEU A 51 -33.69 -9.86 10.15
CA LEU A 51 -33.80 -11.18 10.75
C LEU A 51 -34.20 -11.10 12.22
N GLN A 52 -33.72 -10.09 12.94
CA GLN A 52 -34.04 -9.88 14.35
C GLN A 52 -35.49 -9.40 14.53
N GLU A 53 -35.96 -8.50 13.67
CA GLU A 53 -37.37 -8.05 13.63
C GLU A 53 -38.32 -9.19 13.23
N ALA A 54 -37.91 -10.07 12.31
CA ALA A 54 -38.65 -11.29 11.98
C ALA A 54 -38.67 -12.30 13.14
N ALA A 55 -37.59 -12.38 13.93
CA ALA A 55 -37.48 -13.27 15.08
C ALA A 55 -38.31 -12.81 16.30
N ASP A 56 -38.63 -11.51 16.40
CA ASP A 56 -39.48 -10.96 17.46
C ASP A 56 -40.98 -11.04 17.12
N ASN A 57 -41.33 -11.33 15.87
CA ASN A 57 -42.72 -11.62 15.47
C ASN A 57 -43.13 -13.05 15.88
N ALA A 58 -44.14 -13.14 16.76
CA ALA A 58 -44.60 -14.39 17.38
C ALA A 58 -45.10 -15.46 16.38
N GLU A 59 -45.60 -15.06 15.21
CA GLU A 59 -46.06 -15.94 14.13
C GLU A 59 -44.89 -16.66 13.42
N VAL A 60 -43.75 -15.97 13.24
CA VAL A 60 -42.59 -16.46 12.50
C VAL A 60 -41.62 -17.22 13.42
N ALA A 61 -41.45 -16.73 14.65
CA ALA A 61 -40.67 -17.40 15.69
C ALA A 61 -41.18 -18.81 16.03
N LYS A 62 -42.47 -19.07 15.78
CA LYS A 62 -43.10 -20.39 15.98
C LYS A 62 -42.61 -21.45 14.98
N TYR A 63 -42.20 -21.03 13.78
CA TYR A 63 -41.67 -21.91 12.73
C TYR A 63 -40.14 -21.93 12.67
N PHE A 64 -39.48 -20.86 13.13
CA PHE A 64 -38.04 -20.72 13.09
C PHE A 64 -37.48 -20.22 14.43
N SER A 65 -37.19 -21.16 15.35
CA SER A 65 -36.60 -20.87 16.66
C SER A 65 -35.16 -20.33 16.57
N ASP A 66 -34.42 -20.73 15.54
CA ASP A 66 -32.98 -20.46 15.43
C ASP A 66 -32.65 -19.16 14.66
N LEU A 67 -33.68 -18.38 14.33
CA LEU A 67 -33.53 -17.15 13.53
C LEU A 67 -32.65 -16.11 14.23
N LYS A 68 -32.68 -16.03 15.57
CA LYS A 68 -31.79 -15.15 16.36
C LYS A 68 -30.33 -15.59 16.28
N LEU A 69 -30.07 -16.90 16.28
CA LEU A 69 -28.72 -17.45 16.15
C LEU A 69 -28.16 -17.18 14.75
N ALA A 70 -28.99 -17.38 13.71
CA ALA A 70 -28.63 -17.07 12.33
C ALA A 70 -28.34 -15.57 12.13
N ALA A 71 -29.17 -14.68 12.71
CA ALA A 71 -28.94 -13.23 12.66
C ALA A 71 -27.60 -12.82 13.30
N ALA A 72 -27.26 -13.40 14.45
CA ALA A 72 -26.01 -13.15 15.15
C ALA A 72 -24.80 -13.68 14.37
N LEU A 73 -24.89 -14.89 13.79
CA LEU A 73 -23.83 -15.49 12.98
C LEU A 73 -23.56 -14.67 11.72
N VAL A 74 -24.62 -14.25 11.02
CA VAL A 74 -24.54 -13.41 9.83
C VAL A 74 -23.93 -12.05 10.17
N SER A 75 -24.34 -11.43 11.28
CA SER A 75 -23.77 -10.16 11.72
C SER A 75 -22.27 -10.27 12.02
N TYR A 76 -21.85 -11.30 12.76
CA TYR A 76 -20.45 -11.49 13.12
C TYR A 76 -19.57 -11.79 11.90
N THR A 77 -20.01 -12.70 11.03
CA THR A 77 -19.26 -13.09 9.84
C THR A 77 -19.12 -11.94 8.84
N ILE A 78 -20.19 -11.16 8.64
CA ILE A 78 -20.15 -10.00 7.76
C ILE A 78 -19.29 -8.87 8.36
N ALA A 79 -19.37 -8.62 9.67
CA ALA A 79 -18.49 -7.67 10.33
C ALA A 79 -17.01 -8.07 10.23
N ALA A 80 -16.69 -9.36 10.43
CA ALA A 80 -15.34 -9.89 10.29
C ALA A 80 -14.83 -9.81 8.85
N ALA A 81 -15.65 -10.20 7.87
CA ALA A 81 -15.29 -10.14 6.45
C ALA A 81 -15.13 -8.69 5.97
N GLY A 82 -16.06 -7.80 6.31
CA GLY A 82 -16.01 -6.38 5.99
C GLY A 82 -14.81 -5.67 6.64
N GLY A 83 -14.57 -5.94 7.92
CA GLY A 83 -13.41 -5.41 8.65
C GLY A 83 -12.08 -5.88 8.08
N SER A 84 -11.97 -7.17 7.73
CA SER A 84 -10.78 -7.74 7.09
C SER A 84 -10.49 -7.10 5.73
N LEU A 85 -11.53 -6.81 4.93
CA LEU A 85 -11.38 -6.12 3.65
C LEU A 85 -10.91 -4.67 3.82
N ILE A 86 -11.45 -3.95 4.80
CA ILE A 86 -11.00 -2.58 5.09
C ILE A 86 -9.54 -2.57 5.55
N ALA A 87 -9.19 -3.45 6.50
CA ALA A 87 -7.81 -3.58 7.01
C ALA A 87 -6.82 -3.94 5.88
N SER A 88 -7.20 -4.88 5.01
CA SER A 88 -6.40 -5.24 3.84
C SER A 88 -6.20 -4.06 2.91
N GLY A 89 -7.26 -3.29 2.61
CA GLY A 89 -7.16 -2.09 1.77
C GLY A 89 -6.21 -1.03 2.32
N ILE A 90 -6.24 -0.79 3.63
CA ILE A 90 -5.34 0.16 4.31
C ILE A 90 -3.90 -0.37 4.29
N LEU A 91 -3.70 -1.65 4.61
CA LEU A 91 -2.37 -2.28 4.61
C LEU A 91 -1.74 -2.25 3.21
N LEU A 92 -2.51 -2.57 2.16
CA LEU A 92 -2.05 -2.48 0.77
C LEU A 92 -1.64 -1.05 0.41
N LYS A 93 -2.41 -0.04 0.82
CA LYS A 93 -2.05 1.37 0.59
C LYS A 93 -0.75 1.74 1.33
N ALA A 94 -0.61 1.33 2.59
CA ALA A 94 0.60 1.57 3.37
C ALA A 94 1.83 0.90 2.72
N GLN A 95 1.70 -0.36 2.27
CA GLN A 95 2.77 -1.07 1.57
C GLN A 95 3.14 -0.40 0.25
N HIS A 96 2.17 0.13 -0.51
CA HIS A 96 2.44 0.86 -1.73
C HIS A 96 3.21 2.17 -1.47
N LEU A 97 2.83 2.92 -0.44
CA LEU A 97 3.54 4.13 -0.03
C LEU A 97 4.96 3.82 0.44
N ALA A 98 5.12 2.81 1.30
CA ALA A 98 6.44 2.38 1.77
C ALA A 98 7.36 1.93 0.63
N LYS A 99 6.83 1.21 -0.38
CA LYS A 99 7.59 0.83 -1.58
C LYS A 99 8.00 2.04 -2.42
N ALA A 100 7.11 3.01 -2.60
CA ALA A 100 7.39 4.23 -3.34
C ALA A 100 8.49 5.06 -2.64
N ASP A 101 8.38 5.22 -1.32
CA ASP A 101 9.36 5.93 -0.51
C ASP A 101 10.72 5.23 -0.55
N LYS A 102 10.76 3.90 -0.40
CA LYS A 102 12.00 3.12 -0.53
C LYS A 102 12.65 3.28 -1.91
N HIS A 103 11.86 3.29 -2.98
CA HIS A 103 12.38 3.52 -4.33
C HIS A 103 12.96 4.94 -4.49
N SER A 104 12.29 5.94 -3.93
CA SER A 104 12.77 7.33 -3.95
C SER A 104 14.08 7.50 -3.16
N ALA A 105 14.20 6.86 -1.99
CA ALA A 105 15.41 6.86 -1.17
C ALA A 105 16.59 6.19 -1.90
N LYS A 106 16.35 5.05 -2.56
CA LYS A 106 17.37 4.41 -3.41
C LYS A 106 17.81 5.30 -4.58
N ALA A 107 16.89 6.02 -5.20
CA ALA A 107 17.21 6.96 -6.27
C ALA A 107 18.09 8.12 -5.76
N ALA A 108 17.80 8.65 -4.56
CA ALA A 108 18.60 9.69 -3.92
C ALA A 108 20.04 9.21 -3.63
N VAL A 109 20.20 8.01 -3.07
CA VAL A 109 21.53 7.40 -2.83
C VAL A 109 22.30 7.25 -4.14
N ARG A 110 21.65 6.78 -5.21
CA ARG A 110 22.29 6.64 -6.53
C ARG A 110 22.73 7.99 -7.10
N LEU A 111 21.96 9.06 -6.89
CA LEU A 111 22.34 10.42 -7.28
C LEU A 111 23.60 10.90 -6.56
N VAL A 112 23.68 10.72 -5.23
CA VAL A 112 24.86 11.09 -4.43
C VAL A 112 26.09 10.29 -4.88
N TYR A 113 25.93 8.99 -5.14
CA TYR A 113 27.02 8.15 -5.65
C TYR A 113 27.55 8.65 -7.01
N ASN A 114 26.64 9.03 -7.92
CA ASN A 114 27.02 9.61 -9.21
C ASN A 114 27.76 10.95 -9.06
N HIS A 115 27.34 11.81 -8.11
CA HIS A 115 28.06 13.04 -7.81
C HIS A 115 29.48 12.78 -7.28
N ILE A 116 29.64 11.81 -6.38
CA ILE A 116 30.95 11.40 -5.87
C ILE A 116 31.85 10.92 -7.01
N ALA A 117 31.32 10.08 -7.91
CA ALA A 117 32.06 9.59 -9.08
C ALA A 117 32.48 10.73 -10.02
N MET A 118 31.61 11.72 -10.25
CA MET A 118 31.97 12.91 -11.04
C MET A 118 33.05 13.76 -10.38
N ILE A 119 32.99 13.94 -9.05
CA ILE A 119 34.02 14.68 -8.30
C ILE A 119 35.37 13.95 -8.39
N GLN A 120 35.38 12.63 -8.24
CA GLN A 120 36.58 11.81 -8.39
C GLN A 120 37.14 11.90 -9.81
N GLN A 121 36.29 11.83 -10.84
CA GLN A 121 36.71 11.97 -12.23
C GLN A 121 37.28 13.38 -12.52
N HIS A 122 36.71 14.44 -11.92
CA HIS A 122 37.25 15.79 -12.02
C HIS A 122 38.62 15.92 -11.33
N ALA A 123 38.78 15.36 -10.13
CA ALA A 123 40.06 15.34 -9.44
C ALA A 123 41.13 14.59 -10.24
N GLN A 124 40.78 13.48 -10.88
CA GLN A 124 41.69 12.71 -11.71
C GLN A 124 42.10 13.46 -12.99
N ARG A 125 41.16 14.14 -13.67
CA ARG A 125 41.49 15.02 -14.81
C ARG A 125 42.42 16.17 -14.45
N LEU A 126 42.31 16.69 -13.22
CA LEU A 126 43.18 17.73 -12.67
C LEU A 126 44.60 17.22 -12.38
N LEU A 127 44.74 15.95 -11.98
CA LEU A 127 46.03 15.28 -11.81
C LEU A 127 46.70 14.97 -13.16
N ASP A 128 45.92 14.52 -14.15
CA ASP A 128 46.43 14.12 -15.47
C ASP A 128 46.81 15.30 -16.40
N ASN A 129 46.30 16.52 -16.15
CA ASN A 129 46.65 17.71 -16.94
C ASN A 129 47.38 18.79 -16.10
N PRO A 130 48.65 18.55 -15.70
CA PRO A 130 49.38 19.42 -14.80
C PRO A 130 49.92 20.72 -15.46
N THR A 131 49.66 20.98 -16.74
CA THR A 131 50.29 22.09 -17.47
C THR A 131 49.46 23.38 -17.51
N LYS A 132 48.21 23.38 -17.06
CA LYS A 132 47.28 24.52 -17.21
C LYS A 132 47.11 25.42 -15.98
N LEU A 133 47.55 25.00 -14.78
CA LEU A 133 47.32 25.75 -13.54
C LEU A 133 48.59 25.86 -12.69
N SER A 134 48.77 27.04 -12.07
CA SER A 134 49.82 27.29 -11.09
C SER A 134 49.68 26.36 -9.86
N ILE A 135 50.80 26.08 -9.19
CA ILE A 135 50.86 25.16 -8.04
C ILE A 135 49.93 25.61 -6.91
N ALA A 136 49.79 26.93 -6.70
CA ALA A 136 48.92 27.51 -5.69
C ALA A 136 47.43 27.29 -6.01
N GLN A 137 47.00 27.59 -7.23
CA GLN A 137 45.61 27.38 -7.66
C GLN A 137 45.22 25.90 -7.68
N ARG A 138 46.18 25.01 -7.95
CA ARG A 138 45.94 23.56 -7.89
C ARG A 138 45.67 23.09 -6.47
N ARG A 139 46.42 23.58 -5.47
CA ARG A 139 46.18 23.24 -4.05
C ARG A 139 44.79 23.69 -3.61
N GLU A 140 44.43 24.92 -3.94
CA GLU A 140 43.12 25.50 -3.60
C GLU A 140 41.95 24.71 -4.22
N GLN A 141 42.08 24.31 -5.49
CA GLN A 141 41.08 23.45 -6.13
C GLN A 141 41.02 22.03 -5.55
N LEU A 142 42.16 21.46 -5.14
CA LEU A 142 42.20 20.14 -4.53
C LEU A 142 41.55 20.13 -3.14
N ASP A 143 41.75 21.20 -2.37
CA ASP A 143 41.13 21.37 -1.05
C ASP A 143 39.62 21.63 -1.17
N ASP A 144 39.16 22.42 -2.16
CA ASP A 144 37.72 22.58 -2.45
C ASP A 144 37.07 21.24 -2.86
N LEU A 145 37.72 20.48 -3.73
CA LEU A 145 37.25 19.15 -4.15
C LEU A 145 37.16 18.16 -2.96
N ARG A 146 38.15 18.18 -2.06
CA ARG A 146 38.11 17.37 -0.82
C ARG A 146 36.98 17.78 0.09
N CYS A 147 36.75 19.09 0.26
CA CYS A 147 35.67 19.61 1.08
C CYS A 147 34.30 19.16 0.53
N ARG A 148 34.10 19.28 -0.80
CA ARG A 148 32.88 18.79 -1.47
C ARG A 148 32.71 17.28 -1.35
N LEU A 149 33.79 16.50 -1.48
CA LEU A 149 33.77 15.05 -1.29
C LEU A 149 33.32 14.68 0.13
N CYS A 150 33.86 15.35 1.14
CA CYS A 150 33.52 15.11 2.54
C CYS A 150 32.03 15.40 2.80
N VAL A 151 31.52 16.54 2.30
CA VAL A 151 30.09 16.88 2.39
C VAL A 151 29.20 15.85 1.71
N GLN A 152 29.59 15.37 0.52
CA GLN A 152 28.82 14.35 -0.21
C GLN A 152 28.88 12.98 0.48
N GLN A 153 30.01 12.62 1.11
CA GLN A 153 30.11 11.40 1.92
C GLN A 153 29.20 11.46 3.15
N THR A 154 29.19 12.57 3.88
CA THR A 154 28.26 12.74 5.02
C THR A 154 26.80 12.72 4.56
N ALA A 155 26.49 13.26 3.38
CA ALA A 155 25.15 13.19 2.80
C ALA A 155 24.79 11.75 2.39
N LEU A 156 25.76 10.97 1.89
CA LEU A 156 25.59 9.56 1.55
C LEU A 156 25.32 8.72 2.80
N ASP A 157 26.09 8.91 3.87
CA ASP A 157 25.91 8.18 5.13
C ASP A 157 24.52 8.45 5.72
N LYS A 158 24.10 9.73 5.76
CA LYS A 158 22.73 10.08 6.21
C LYS A 158 21.64 9.49 5.32
N ALA A 159 21.88 9.40 4.01
CA ALA A 159 20.93 8.79 3.08
C ALA A 159 20.86 7.26 3.24
N LEU A 160 21.98 6.60 3.53
CA LEU A 160 22.06 5.18 3.85
C LEU A 160 21.38 4.87 5.18
N GLU A 161 21.64 5.65 6.22
CA GLU A 161 21.01 5.51 7.54
C GLU A 161 19.47 5.64 7.44
N ARG A 162 18.96 6.60 6.67
CA ARG A 162 17.52 6.71 6.38
C ARG A 162 16.96 5.49 5.65
N LEU A 163 17.74 4.88 4.78
CA LEU A 163 17.31 3.71 4.01
C LEU A 163 17.28 2.45 4.89
N GLU A 164 18.23 2.34 5.81
CA GLU A 164 18.32 1.25 6.80
C GLU A 164 17.17 1.33 7.82
N GLN A 165 16.83 2.55 8.29
CA GLN A 165 15.66 2.78 9.13
C GLN A 165 14.32 2.42 8.45
N MET A 166 14.26 2.48 7.12
CA MET A 166 13.09 2.07 6.33
C MET A 166 13.04 0.56 6.05
N ASP A 167 14.12 -0.19 6.33
CA ASP A 167 14.19 -1.65 6.14
C ASP A 167 13.87 -2.45 7.41
N TYR A 168 13.69 -1.78 8.56
CA TYR A 168 13.20 -2.41 9.78
C TYR A 168 11.65 -2.46 9.80
N PRO A 169 11.04 -3.66 10.04
CA PRO A 169 9.60 -3.87 10.04
C PRO A 169 8.86 -3.22 11.22
#